data_AF-A0A3D9KID7-F1
#
_entry.id   AF-A0A3D9KID7-F1
#
_cell.length_a   1.000
_cell.length_b   1.000
_cell.length_c   1.000
_cell.angle_alpha   90.00
_cell.angle_beta   90.00
_cell.angle_gamma   90.00
#
_symmetry.space_group_name_H-M   'P 1'
#
loop_
_entity.id
_entity.type
_entity.pdbx_description
1 polymer ?
#
loop_
_entity_poly.entity_id
_entity_poly.type
_entity_poly.pdbx_seq_one_letter_code
_entity_poly.pdbx_strand_id
1 'polypeptide(L)'
;MGYTVFMKEDFNGHTAGKLVTLDYVEAHQAENQRKGVIVGGVDEIERQITEAVDRYKREYKAMTESNDPVYKVEGVIDYYTEKMRAKLEEEVGRLTDHWKGVYGGMKEAATAEAARLRHYITESERESAKQHATKIVNALKFGGDTSVLAEAIRLAPRMTNGQKLVLMDEMGRIEGAAGGKHDAMLRSLYAELSSVITDDHVPIKIVEALGNWSVDSAYRILRLTHRTYKHISSNVHSGRRPTSAISL
;
A
#
# COMPACT_ATOMS: atom_id res chain seq x y z
N MET A 1 -4.45 0.06 -20.56
CA MET A 1 -5.15 -0.01 -19.27
C MET A 1 -4.08 -0.24 -18.23
N GLY A 2 -4.05 0.58 -17.17
CA GLY A 2 -3.05 0.44 -16.11
C GLY A 2 -3.50 -0.59 -15.08
N TYR A 3 -2.54 -1.26 -14.45
CA TYR A 3 -2.72 -2.18 -13.34
C TYR A 3 -2.09 -1.54 -12.10
N THR A 4 -2.81 -1.50 -11.00
CA THR A 4 -2.27 -1.09 -9.71
C THR A 4 -1.42 -2.23 -9.13
N VAL A 5 -0.13 -1.95 -8.93
CA VAL A 5 0.85 -2.92 -8.43
C VAL A 5 1.49 -2.38 -7.17
N PHE A 6 1.54 -3.21 -6.13
CA PHE A 6 2.36 -2.94 -4.95
C PHE A 6 3.77 -3.47 -5.16
N MET A 7 4.77 -2.59 -5.09
CA MET A 7 6.17 -2.95 -5.27
C MET A 7 6.74 -3.57 -3.99
N LYS A 8 7.20 -4.81 -4.07
CA LYS A 8 7.93 -5.48 -2.99
C LYS A 8 9.41 -5.11 -2.99
N GLU A 9 9.98 -4.92 -4.18
CA GLU A 9 11.37 -4.54 -4.42
C GLU A 9 11.45 -3.41 -5.44
N ASP A 10 12.61 -2.76 -5.51
CA ASP A 10 12.88 -1.76 -6.54
C ASP A 10 12.91 -2.43 -7.92
N PHE A 11 12.15 -1.89 -8.88
CA PHE A 11 12.05 -2.45 -10.22
C PHE A 11 11.77 -1.35 -11.24
N ASN A 12 12.56 -1.29 -12.32
CA ASN A 12 12.40 -0.33 -13.41
C ASN A 12 12.25 1.15 -12.96
N GLY A 13 12.91 1.54 -11.87
CA GLY A 13 12.83 2.90 -11.33
C GLY A 13 11.63 3.15 -10.40
N HIS A 14 10.78 2.15 -10.17
CA HIS A 14 9.76 2.17 -9.13
C HIS A 14 10.34 1.70 -7.80
N THR A 15 10.03 2.43 -6.74
CA THR A 15 10.53 2.16 -5.39
C THR A 15 9.70 1.11 -4.66
N ALA A 16 10.37 0.23 -3.92
CA ALA A 16 9.75 -0.71 -2.99
C ALA A 16 8.82 -0.01 -1.98
N GLY A 17 7.77 -0.73 -1.56
CA GLY A 17 6.80 -0.29 -0.56
C GLY A 17 5.74 0.70 -1.06
N LYS A 18 5.67 0.96 -2.37
CA LYS A 18 4.71 1.89 -2.98
C LYS A 18 3.74 1.18 -3.92
N LEU A 19 2.53 1.74 -4.02
CA LEU A 19 1.61 1.44 -5.10
C LEU A 19 1.99 2.27 -6.33
N VAL A 20 2.02 1.62 -7.48
CA VAL A 20 2.30 2.23 -8.77
C VAL A 20 1.31 1.70 -9.80
N THR A 21 0.97 2.52 -10.78
CA THR A 21 0.16 2.10 -11.93
C THR A 21 1.10 1.73 -13.06
N LEU A 22 1.12 0.46 -13.46
CA LEU A 22 1.96 -0.07 -14.54
C LEU A 22 1.11 -0.50 -15.73
N ASP A 23 1.70 -0.61 -16.92
CA ASP A 23 0.99 -1.26 -18.02
C ASP A 23 0.90 -2.79 -17.82
N TYR A 24 0.12 -3.46 -18.66
CA TYR A 24 -0.09 -4.92 -18.57
C TYR A 24 1.22 -5.72 -18.59
N VAL A 25 2.14 -5.37 -19.49
CA VAL A 25 3.37 -6.15 -19.71
C VAL A 25 4.28 -5.99 -18.51
N GLU A 26 4.46 -4.75 -18.05
CA GLU A 26 5.32 -4.43 -16.93
C GLU A 26 4.76 -4.96 -15.60
N ALA A 27 3.44 -4.86 -15.39
CA ALA A 27 2.77 -5.39 -14.20
C ALA A 27 2.98 -6.91 -14.07
N HIS A 28 2.72 -7.67 -15.13
CA HIS A 28 2.93 -9.12 -15.12
C HIS A 28 4.40 -9.51 -15.08
N GLN A 29 5.31 -8.68 -15.63
CA GLN A 29 6.74 -8.90 -15.48
C GLN A 29 7.19 -8.74 -14.03
N ALA A 30 6.71 -7.70 -13.33
CA ALA A 30 6.98 -7.48 -11.91
C ALA A 30 6.42 -8.60 -11.03
N GLU A 31 5.20 -9.08 -11.33
CA GLU A 31 4.55 -10.19 -10.63
C GLU A 31 5.29 -11.52 -10.85
N ASN A 32 5.61 -11.87 -12.11
CA ASN A 32 6.33 -13.10 -12.45
C ASN A 32 7.74 -13.15 -11.84
N GLN A 33 8.40 -12.00 -11.72
CA GLN A 33 9.70 -11.89 -11.04
C GLN A 33 9.57 -11.80 -9.50
N ARG A 34 8.34 -11.88 -8.96
CA ARG A 34 8.04 -11.72 -7.52
C ARG A 34 8.49 -10.37 -6.94
N LYS A 35 8.66 -9.34 -7.78
CA LYS A 35 9.05 -7.99 -7.39
C LYS A 35 7.86 -7.07 -7.09
N GLY A 36 6.67 -7.45 -7.57
CA GLY A 36 5.43 -6.74 -7.28
C GLY A 36 4.26 -7.70 -7.08
N VAL A 37 3.15 -7.16 -6.57
CA VAL A 37 1.87 -7.87 -6.43
C VAL A 37 0.78 -7.03 -7.05
N ILE A 38 0.03 -7.59 -8.00
CA ILE A 38 -1.11 -6.91 -8.62
C ILE A 38 -2.24 -6.81 -7.61
N VAL A 39 -2.75 -5.60 -7.40
CA VAL A 39 -3.81 -5.31 -6.44
C VAL A 39 -5.14 -5.20 -7.17
N GLY A 40 -5.96 -6.24 -7.08
CA GLY A 40 -7.26 -6.29 -7.75
C GLY A 40 -8.28 -5.30 -7.15
N GLY A 41 -9.22 -4.85 -7.99
CA GLY A 41 -10.42 -4.09 -7.57
C GLY A 41 -10.28 -2.56 -7.58
N VAL A 42 -9.06 -2.03 -7.44
CA VAL A 42 -8.79 -0.57 -7.50
C VAL A 42 -9.07 -0.02 -8.90
N ASP A 43 -8.43 -0.62 -9.90
CA ASP A 43 -8.42 -0.12 -11.28
C ASP A 43 -9.82 -0.09 -11.89
N GLU A 44 -10.67 -1.05 -11.53
CA GLU A 44 -12.03 -1.16 -12.04
C GLU A 44 -12.93 -0.03 -11.50
N ILE A 45 -12.82 0.31 -10.22
CA ILE A 45 -13.60 1.41 -9.63
C ILE A 45 -13.11 2.75 -10.18
N GLU A 46 -11.79 2.94 -10.30
CA GLU A 46 -11.21 4.14 -10.93
C GLU A 46 -11.68 4.30 -12.37
N ARG A 47 -11.71 3.21 -13.14
CA ARG A 47 -12.21 3.20 -14.51
C ARG A 47 -13.68 3.62 -14.54
N GLN A 48 -14.53 3.04 -13.70
CA GLN A 48 -15.96 3.38 -13.66
C GLN A 48 -16.19 4.85 -13.30
N ILE A 49 -15.44 5.40 -12.33
CA ILE A 49 -15.51 6.82 -11.98
C ILE A 49 -15.05 7.69 -13.14
N THR A 50 -13.95 7.33 -13.80
CA THR A 50 -13.42 8.05 -14.97
C THR A 50 -14.43 8.07 -16.12
N GLU A 51 -15.05 6.93 -16.42
CA GLU A 51 -16.08 6.80 -17.44
C GLU A 51 -17.32 7.64 -17.13
N ALA A 52 -17.73 7.71 -15.86
CA ALA A 52 -18.83 8.57 -15.42
C ALA A 52 -18.50 10.06 -15.60
N VAL A 53 -17.28 10.47 -15.24
CA VAL A 53 -16.78 11.84 -15.43
C VAL A 53 -16.70 12.20 -16.91
N ASP A 54 -16.21 11.31 -17.77
CA ASP A 54 -16.09 11.56 -19.21
C ASP A 54 -17.46 11.56 -19.91
N ARG A 55 -18.39 10.72 -19.47
CA ARG A 55 -19.80 10.79 -19.88
C ARG A 55 -20.40 12.14 -19.53
N TYR A 56 -20.22 12.62 -18.30
CA TYR A 56 -20.69 13.95 -17.89
C TYR A 56 -20.13 15.07 -18.77
N LYS A 57 -18.82 15.08 -19.02
CA LYS A 57 -18.18 16.09 -19.91
C LYS A 57 -18.75 16.06 -21.32
N ARG A 58 -18.95 14.87 -21.90
CA ARG A 58 -19.51 14.70 -23.24
C ARG A 58 -20.96 15.18 -23.32
N GLU A 59 -21.80 14.76 -22.39
CA GLU A 59 -23.21 15.18 -22.33
C GLU A 59 -23.32 16.70 -22.13
N TYR A 60 -22.49 17.27 -21.26
CA TYR A 60 -22.48 18.71 -21.02
C TYR A 60 -22.08 19.50 -22.29
N LYS A 61 -21.00 19.06 -22.95
CA LYS A 61 -20.56 19.65 -24.22
C LYS A 61 -21.67 19.58 -25.27
N ALA A 62 -22.26 18.40 -25.46
CA ALA A 62 -23.34 18.17 -26.42
C ALA A 62 -24.55 19.07 -26.15
N MET A 63 -24.95 19.24 -24.89
CA MET A 63 -26.03 20.15 -24.50
C MET A 63 -25.69 21.61 -24.84
N THR A 64 -24.49 22.06 -24.50
CA THR A 64 -24.10 23.49 -24.67
C THR A 64 -23.79 23.88 -26.12
N GLU A 65 -23.44 22.90 -26.96
CA GLU A 65 -23.18 23.09 -28.39
C GLU A 65 -24.39 22.68 -29.26
N SER A 66 -25.48 22.21 -28.64
CA SER A 66 -26.67 21.77 -29.37
C SER A 66 -27.40 22.93 -30.02
N ASN A 67 -27.88 22.71 -31.24
CA ASN A 67 -28.75 23.64 -31.95
C ASN A 67 -30.23 23.51 -31.57
N ASP A 68 -30.57 22.56 -30.70
CA ASP A 68 -31.94 22.29 -30.24
C ASP A 68 -32.54 23.54 -29.55
N PRO A 69 -33.71 24.03 -29.99
CA PRO A 69 -34.39 25.16 -29.38
C PRO A 69 -34.65 25.02 -27.87
N VAL A 70 -34.80 23.78 -27.37
CA VAL A 70 -35.05 23.50 -25.95
C VAL A 70 -33.92 24.05 -25.06
N TYR A 71 -32.66 23.97 -25.51
CA TYR A 71 -31.52 24.46 -24.74
C TYR A 71 -31.25 25.97 -24.92
N LYS A 72 -32.03 26.66 -25.76
CA LYS A 72 -31.94 28.12 -25.96
C LYS A 72 -32.85 28.91 -25.02
N VAL A 73 -33.70 28.22 -24.27
CA VAL A 73 -34.56 28.81 -23.25
C VAL A 73 -33.73 29.17 -22.01
N GLU A 74 -33.93 30.38 -21.50
CA GLU A 74 -33.21 30.89 -20.33
C GLU A 74 -33.38 29.96 -19.11
N GLY A 75 -32.29 29.64 -18.43
CA GLY A 75 -32.26 28.77 -17.24
C GLY A 75 -32.39 27.26 -17.49
N VAL A 76 -32.72 26.81 -18.71
CA VAL A 76 -32.87 25.37 -19.00
C VAL A 76 -31.53 24.64 -18.95
N ILE A 77 -30.46 25.24 -19.48
CA ILE A 77 -29.11 24.67 -19.40
C ILE A 77 -28.66 24.51 -17.94
N ASP A 78 -28.95 25.49 -17.09
CA ASP A 78 -28.58 25.43 -15.66
C ASP A 78 -29.35 24.32 -14.93
N TYR A 79 -30.66 24.20 -15.19
CA TYR A 79 -31.49 23.13 -14.63
C TYR A 79 -30.97 21.73 -15.00
N TYR A 80 -30.69 21.48 -16.29
CA TYR A 80 -30.16 20.18 -16.72
C TYR A 80 -28.73 19.95 -16.24
N THR A 81 -27.90 20.99 -16.19
CA THR A 81 -26.54 20.92 -15.63
C THR A 81 -26.58 20.49 -14.16
N GLU A 82 -27.46 21.08 -13.35
CA GLU A 82 -27.58 20.73 -11.92
C GLU A 82 -28.07 19.29 -11.74
N LYS A 83 -29.06 18.86 -12.55
CA LYS A 83 -29.53 17.47 -12.53
C LYS A 83 -28.43 16.47 -12.92
N MET A 84 -27.63 16.80 -13.94
CA MET A 84 -26.49 15.98 -14.35
C MET A 84 -25.40 15.93 -13.27
N ARG A 85 -25.14 17.06 -12.59
CA ARG A 85 -24.19 17.13 -11.48
C ARG A 85 -24.63 16.25 -10.31
N ALA A 86 -25.89 16.37 -9.89
CA ALA A 86 -26.45 15.54 -8.82
C ALA A 86 -26.34 14.04 -9.15
N LYS A 87 -26.64 13.66 -10.39
CA LYS A 87 -26.50 12.26 -10.84
C LYS A 87 -25.04 11.77 -10.81
N LEU A 88 -24.09 12.60 -11.27
CA LEU A 88 -22.67 12.26 -11.20
C LEU A 88 -22.18 12.15 -9.75
N GLU A 89 -22.60 13.08 -8.89
CA GLU A 89 -22.28 13.09 -7.45
C GLU A 89 -22.78 11.83 -6.75
N GLU A 90 -24.02 11.41 -7.03
CA GLU A 90 -24.60 10.18 -6.51
C GLU A 90 -23.85 8.93 -7.01
N GLU A 91 -23.56 8.87 -8.32
CA GLU A 91 -22.86 7.73 -8.92
C GLU A 91 -21.44 7.58 -8.38
N VAL A 92 -20.68 8.68 -8.32
CA VAL A 92 -19.33 8.69 -7.75
C VAL A 92 -19.36 8.40 -6.25
N GLY A 93 -20.36 8.90 -5.51
CA GLY A 93 -20.56 8.59 -4.10
C GLY A 93 -20.75 7.09 -3.87
N ARG A 94 -21.66 6.46 -4.63
CA ARG A 94 -21.91 5.02 -4.57
C ARG A 94 -20.66 4.19 -4.89
N LEU A 95 -19.91 4.57 -5.92
CA LEU A 95 -18.66 3.88 -6.30
C LEU A 95 -17.57 4.04 -5.23
N THR A 96 -17.47 5.23 -4.64
CA THR A 96 -16.53 5.51 -3.55
C THR A 96 -16.88 4.72 -2.29
N ASP A 97 -18.17 4.60 -1.96
CA ASP A 97 -18.61 3.80 -0.81
C ASP A 97 -18.44 2.30 -1.06
N HIS A 98 -18.63 1.84 -2.30
CA HIS A 98 -18.28 0.47 -2.69
C HIS A 98 -16.78 0.22 -2.50
N TRP A 99 -15.92 1.15 -2.93
CA TRP A 99 -14.48 1.07 -2.69
C TRP A 99 -14.14 1.00 -1.20
N LYS A 100 -14.75 1.85 -0.36
CA LYS A 100 -14.56 1.78 1.10
C LYS A 100 -14.95 0.42 1.67
N GLY A 101 -16.01 -0.20 1.16
CA GLY A 101 -16.41 -1.56 1.53
C GLY A 101 -15.36 -2.61 1.16
N VAL A 102 -14.88 -2.58 -0.09
CA VAL A 102 -13.81 -3.48 -0.56
C VAL A 102 -12.53 -3.29 0.26
N TYR A 103 -12.10 -2.03 0.45
CA TYR A 103 -10.94 -1.67 1.27
C TYR A 103 -11.09 -2.13 2.72
N GLY A 104 -12.28 -1.95 3.31
CA GLY A 104 -12.60 -2.42 4.66
C GLY A 104 -12.44 -3.93 4.79
N GLY A 105 -12.99 -4.69 3.85
CA GLY A 105 -12.83 -6.15 3.82
C GLY A 105 -11.38 -6.60 3.65
N MET A 106 -10.60 -5.93 2.78
CA MET A 106 -9.17 -6.19 2.63
C MET A 106 -8.40 -5.92 3.93
N LYS A 107 -8.74 -4.82 4.62
CA LYS A 107 -8.12 -4.44 5.90
C LYS A 107 -8.41 -5.45 6.99
N GLU A 108 -9.66 -5.90 7.11
CA GLU A 108 -10.05 -6.92 8.08
C GLU A 108 -9.32 -8.24 7.82
N ALA A 109 -9.29 -8.70 6.56
CA ALA A 109 -8.57 -9.91 6.17
C ALA A 109 -7.07 -9.82 6.48
N ALA A 110 -6.43 -8.69 6.13
CA ALA A 110 -5.02 -8.46 6.43
C ALA A 110 -4.73 -8.43 7.94
N THR A 111 -5.64 -7.85 8.73
CA THR A 111 -5.50 -7.79 10.20
C THR A 111 -5.68 -9.18 10.83
N ALA A 112 -6.63 -9.97 10.34
CA ALA A 112 -6.85 -11.34 10.79
C ALA A 112 -5.64 -12.24 10.46
N GLU A 113 -5.08 -12.11 9.26
CA GLU A 113 -3.88 -12.85 8.86
C GLU A 113 -2.67 -12.45 9.71
N ALA A 114 -2.48 -11.15 9.98
CA ALA A 114 -1.44 -10.65 10.88
C ALA A 114 -1.54 -11.26 12.29
N ALA A 115 -2.75 -11.33 12.83
CA ALA A 115 -3.01 -11.94 14.13
C ALA A 115 -2.71 -13.45 14.10
N ARG A 116 -3.11 -14.14 13.02
CA ARG A 116 -2.87 -15.57 12.85
C ARG A 116 -1.38 -15.91 12.74
N LEU A 117 -0.60 -15.11 12.02
CA LEU A 117 0.85 -15.27 11.92
C LEU A 117 1.54 -15.19 13.28
N ARG A 118 1.10 -14.29 14.17
CA ARG A 118 1.59 -14.21 15.55
C ARG A 118 1.24 -15.45 16.38
N HIS A 119 0.09 -16.08 16.11
CA HIS A 119 -0.33 -17.31 16.78
C HIS A 119 0.36 -18.58 16.25
N TYR A 120 0.96 -18.56 15.06
CA TYR A 120 1.51 -19.75 14.41
C TYR A 120 2.97 -20.05 14.79
N ILE A 121 3.61 -19.21 15.61
CA ILE A 121 4.95 -19.49 16.13
C ILE A 121 4.84 -20.68 17.10
N THR A 122 5.33 -21.83 16.69
CA THR A 122 5.34 -23.03 17.52
C THR A 122 6.35 -22.89 18.65
N GLU A 123 6.11 -23.57 19.78
CA GLU A 123 7.06 -23.56 20.90
C GLU A 123 8.43 -24.12 20.50
N SER A 124 8.47 -25.07 19.55
CA SER A 124 9.74 -25.57 18.99
C SER A 124 10.51 -24.53 18.20
N GLU A 125 9.82 -23.68 17.41
CA GLU A 125 10.46 -22.60 16.67
C GLU A 125 10.98 -21.51 17.62
N ARG A 126 10.19 -21.19 18.65
CA ARG A 126 10.57 -20.23 19.68
C ARG A 126 11.81 -20.70 20.45
N GLU A 127 11.81 -21.96 20.89
CA GLU A 127 12.92 -22.54 21.64
C GLU A 127 14.18 -22.65 20.77
N SER A 128 14.04 -23.10 19.53
CA SER A 128 15.15 -23.16 18.57
C SER A 128 15.77 -21.78 18.32
N ALA A 129 14.95 -20.76 18.08
CA ALA A 129 15.44 -19.39 17.88
C ALA A 129 16.15 -18.83 19.12
N LYS A 130 15.61 -19.07 20.32
CA LYS A 130 16.25 -18.69 21.60
C LYS A 130 17.58 -19.40 21.82
N GLN A 131 17.70 -20.67 21.41
CA GLN A 131 18.96 -21.41 21.48
C GLN A 131 20.00 -20.81 20.53
N HIS A 132 19.62 -20.45 19.29
CA HIS A 132 20.50 -19.74 18.37
C HIS A 132 20.95 -18.39 18.95
N ALA A 133 20.01 -17.58 19.45
CA ALA A 133 20.33 -16.30 20.09
C ALA A 133 21.29 -16.46 21.27
N THR A 134 21.05 -17.46 22.13
CA THR A 134 21.90 -17.73 23.30
C THR A 134 23.31 -18.16 22.89
N LYS A 135 23.45 -19.02 21.86
CA LYS A 135 24.75 -19.42 21.32
C LYS A 135 25.53 -18.21 20.79
N ILE A 136 24.88 -17.34 20.02
CA ILE A 136 25.48 -16.12 19.47
C ILE A 136 25.91 -15.19 20.61
N VAL A 137 25.01 -14.92 21.57
CA VAL A 137 25.30 -14.05 22.73
C VAL A 137 26.50 -14.56 23.52
N ASN A 138 26.59 -15.86 23.79
CA ASN A 138 27.70 -16.44 24.54
C ASN A 138 29.02 -16.37 23.76
N ALA A 139 28.99 -16.66 22.46
CA ALA A 139 30.16 -16.55 21.59
C ALA A 139 30.71 -15.12 21.54
N LEU A 140 29.82 -14.13 21.43
CA LEU A 140 30.20 -12.71 21.40
C LEU A 140 30.67 -12.18 22.76
N LYS A 141 30.00 -12.54 23.87
CA LYS A 141 30.35 -12.04 25.22
C LYS A 141 31.62 -12.66 25.79
N PHE A 142 31.81 -13.97 25.60
CA PHE A 142 32.85 -14.72 26.31
C PHE A 142 33.95 -15.25 25.38
N GLY A 143 33.64 -15.50 24.11
CA GLY A 143 34.58 -16.08 23.15
C GLY A 143 35.24 -15.07 22.20
N GLY A 144 34.60 -13.92 21.96
CA GLY A 144 35.00 -13.00 20.88
C GLY A 144 34.91 -13.64 19.48
N ASP A 145 34.22 -14.76 19.37
CA ASP A 145 34.15 -15.57 18.15
C ASP A 145 32.95 -15.16 17.30
N THR A 146 33.22 -14.69 16.08
CA THR A 146 32.20 -14.28 15.11
C THR A 146 31.74 -15.42 14.21
N SER A 147 32.35 -16.61 14.30
CA SER A 147 32.01 -17.77 13.47
C SER A 147 30.54 -18.17 13.63
N VAL A 148 30.02 -18.11 14.86
CA VAL A 148 28.62 -18.43 15.18
C VAL A 148 27.65 -17.40 14.60
N LEU A 149 28.03 -16.12 14.59
CA LEU A 149 27.23 -15.06 13.96
C LEU A 149 27.24 -15.21 12.44
N ALA A 150 28.39 -15.51 11.84
CA ALA A 150 28.50 -15.79 10.41
C ALA A 150 27.69 -17.04 9.99
N GLU A 151 27.70 -18.09 10.82
CA GLU A 151 26.86 -19.26 10.61
C GLU A 151 25.38 -18.93 10.71
N ALA A 152 24.98 -18.11 11.68
CA ALA A 152 23.59 -17.66 11.80
C ALA A 152 23.13 -16.88 10.57
N ILE A 153 23.95 -16.00 10.00
CA ILE A 153 23.66 -15.30 8.74
C ILE A 153 23.47 -16.30 7.60
N ARG A 154 24.33 -17.32 7.48
CA ARG A 154 24.23 -18.34 6.44
C ARG A 154 22.99 -19.23 6.59
N LEU A 155 22.57 -19.49 7.82
CA LEU A 155 21.40 -20.33 8.12
C LEU A 155 20.09 -19.54 8.07
N ALA A 156 20.12 -18.23 8.33
CA ALA A 156 18.94 -17.38 8.39
C ALA A 156 18.02 -17.56 7.18
N PRO A 157 18.48 -17.57 5.90
CA PRO A 157 17.61 -17.79 4.74
C PRO A 157 16.78 -19.08 4.81
N ARG A 158 17.29 -20.13 5.48
CA ARG A 158 16.69 -21.46 5.58
C ARG A 158 15.83 -21.67 6.81
N MET A 159 15.83 -20.73 7.75
CA MET A 159 14.99 -20.78 8.95
C MET A 159 13.52 -20.59 8.58
N THR A 160 12.62 -21.19 9.38
CA THR A 160 11.19 -20.95 9.23
C THR A 160 10.83 -19.51 9.58
N ASN A 161 9.69 -19.03 9.08
CA ASN A 161 9.25 -17.67 9.34
C ASN A 161 9.07 -17.40 10.84
N GLY A 162 8.53 -18.37 11.59
CA GLY A 162 8.40 -18.28 13.05
C GLY A 162 9.75 -18.17 13.76
N GLN A 163 10.75 -18.96 13.34
CA GLN A 163 12.11 -18.87 13.90
C GLN A 163 12.76 -17.51 13.62
N LYS A 164 12.61 -17.00 12.40
CA LYS A 164 13.19 -15.71 12.02
C LYS A 164 12.58 -14.56 12.82
N LEU A 165 11.25 -14.55 13.00
CA LEU A 165 10.56 -13.54 13.82
C LEU A 165 11.02 -13.56 15.27
N VAL A 166 11.11 -14.74 15.89
CA VAL A 166 11.58 -14.85 17.29
C VAL A 166 13.05 -14.46 17.41
N LEU A 167 13.90 -14.86 16.45
CA LEU A 167 15.31 -14.48 16.46
C LEU A 167 15.49 -12.97 16.26
N MET A 168 14.60 -12.34 15.49
CA MET A 168 14.55 -10.89 15.33
C MET A 168 14.19 -10.17 16.63
N ASP A 169 13.23 -10.68 17.42
CA ASP A 169 12.91 -10.15 18.75
C ASP A 169 14.11 -10.23 19.71
N GLU A 170 14.98 -11.24 19.54
CA GLU A 170 16.20 -11.43 20.33
C GLU A 170 17.40 -10.59 19.84
N MET A 171 17.28 -9.87 18.72
CA MET A 171 18.39 -9.08 18.16
C MET A 171 18.93 -8.04 19.15
N GLY A 172 18.07 -7.39 19.95
CA GLY A 172 18.53 -6.43 20.95
C GLY A 172 19.45 -7.06 22.02
N ARG A 173 19.23 -8.34 22.36
CA ARG A 173 20.14 -9.09 23.25
C ARG A 173 21.46 -9.43 22.56
N ILE A 174 21.43 -9.75 21.27
CA ILE A 174 22.61 -10.05 20.46
C ILE A 174 23.46 -8.79 20.24
N GLU A 175 22.85 -7.65 19.92
CA GLU A 175 23.50 -6.36 19.76
C GLU A 175 24.15 -5.90 21.08
N GLY A 176 23.41 -6.02 22.19
CA GLY A 176 23.94 -5.72 23.53
C GLY A 176 25.12 -6.63 23.92
N ALA A 177 25.16 -7.86 23.43
CA ALA A 177 26.28 -8.78 23.61
C ALA A 177 27.50 -8.43 22.74
N ALA A 178 27.28 -7.90 21.55
CA ALA A 178 28.33 -7.47 20.64
C ALA A 178 29.02 -6.18 21.10
N GLY A 179 28.34 -5.35 21.89
CA GLY A 179 28.91 -4.14 22.49
C GLY A 179 29.37 -3.11 21.44
N GLY A 180 28.61 -2.97 20.34
CA GLY A 180 28.94 -2.07 19.22
C GLY A 180 30.04 -2.59 18.28
N LYS A 181 30.45 -3.85 18.42
CA LYS A 181 31.35 -4.52 17.48
C LYS A 181 30.53 -5.36 16.49
N HIS A 182 31.06 -5.56 15.29
CA HIS A 182 30.44 -6.42 14.25
C HIS A 182 29.12 -5.90 13.67
N ASP A 183 28.87 -4.58 13.70
CA ASP A 183 27.66 -3.93 13.15
C ASP A 183 27.33 -4.31 11.71
N ALA A 184 28.34 -4.56 10.87
CA ALA A 184 28.12 -5.00 9.49
C ALA A 184 27.44 -6.37 9.43
N MET A 185 27.91 -7.33 10.25
CA MET A 185 27.33 -8.67 10.33
C MET A 185 25.95 -8.65 10.98
N LEU A 186 25.75 -7.84 12.02
CA LEU A 186 24.44 -7.68 12.66
C LEU A 186 23.42 -7.09 11.68
N ARG A 187 23.81 -6.08 10.89
CA ARG A 187 22.96 -5.55 9.80
C ARG A 187 22.65 -6.60 8.73
N SER A 188 23.62 -7.41 8.34
CA SER A 188 23.39 -8.52 7.40
C SER A 188 22.41 -9.56 7.96
N LEU A 189 22.58 -9.96 9.23
CA LEU A 189 21.66 -10.88 9.88
C LEU A 189 20.25 -10.27 9.94
N TYR A 190 20.14 -9.00 10.36
CA TYR A 190 18.87 -8.28 10.39
C TYR A 190 18.19 -8.25 9.03
N ALA A 191 18.93 -7.97 7.96
CA ALA A 191 18.41 -7.99 6.59
C ALA A 191 17.81 -9.37 6.24
N GLU A 192 18.54 -10.45 6.53
CA GLU A 192 18.06 -11.82 6.27
C GLU A 192 16.83 -12.20 7.10
N LEU A 193 16.77 -11.80 8.36
CA LEU A 193 15.61 -12.08 9.24
C LEU A 193 14.39 -11.23 8.86
N SER A 194 14.63 -10.00 8.38
CA SER A 194 13.56 -9.09 7.94
C SER A 194 12.86 -9.55 6.66
N SER A 195 13.46 -10.50 5.91
CA SER A 195 12.87 -11.09 4.69
C SER A 195 11.46 -11.67 4.92
N VAL A 196 11.16 -12.14 6.13
CA VAL A 196 9.85 -12.69 6.53
C VAL A 196 8.80 -11.60 6.71
N ILE A 197 9.22 -10.45 7.25
CA ILE A 197 8.34 -9.29 7.36
C ILE A 197 7.94 -8.81 5.96
N THR A 198 8.76 -9.06 4.93
CA THR A 198 8.49 -8.59 3.57
C THR A 198 7.41 -9.35 2.84
N ASP A 199 7.28 -10.68 2.96
CA ASP A 199 6.29 -11.47 2.22
C ASP A 199 5.00 -11.73 3.04
N ASP A 200 5.10 -12.01 4.34
CA ASP A 200 3.93 -12.32 5.18
C ASP A 200 3.12 -11.06 5.57
N HIS A 201 3.75 -9.87 5.56
CA HIS A 201 3.06 -8.59 5.80
C HIS A 201 2.70 -7.85 4.51
N VAL A 202 2.89 -8.46 3.33
CA VAL A 202 2.47 -7.84 2.05
C VAL A 202 1.01 -7.40 2.08
N PRO A 203 0.05 -8.22 2.56
CA PRO A 203 -1.35 -7.78 2.63
C PRO A 203 -1.54 -6.54 3.51
N ILE A 204 -0.83 -6.46 4.64
CA ILE A 204 -0.89 -5.30 5.55
C ILE A 204 -0.31 -4.06 4.87
N LYS A 205 0.87 -4.17 4.26
CA LYS A 205 1.53 -3.06 3.56
C LYS A 205 0.72 -2.59 2.36
N ILE A 206 0.07 -3.49 1.62
CA ILE A 206 -0.87 -3.15 0.55
C ILE A 206 -2.02 -2.33 1.11
N VAL A 207 -2.67 -2.78 2.21
CA VAL A 207 -3.78 -2.06 2.84
C VAL A 207 -3.35 -0.70 3.38
N GLU A 208 -2.17 -0.59 3.97
CA GLU A 208 -1.62 0.69 4.43
C GLU A 208 -1.37 1.65 3.26
N ALA A 209 -0.81 1.15 2.17
CA ALA A 209 -0.58 1.93 0.95
C ALA A 209 -1.91 2.36 0.30
N LEU A 210 -2.90 1.46 0.27
CA LEU A 210 -4.25 1.72 -0.26
C LEU A 210 -5.03 2.74 0.59
N GLY A 211 -4.75 2.83 1.90
CA GLY A 211 -5.40 3.81 2.77
C GLY A 211 -5.18 5.26 2.34
N ASN A 212 -4.09 5.52 1.61
CA ASN A 212 -3.78 6.84 1.04
C ASN A 212 -4.19 6.97 -0.45
N TRP A 213 -4.71 5.91 -1.06
CA TRP A 213 -5.07 5.86 -2.48
C TRP A 213 -6.48 6.41 -2.71
N SER A 214 -6.64 7.27 -3.73
CA SER A 214 -7.87 8.03 -3.99
C SER A 214 -8.45 7.62 -5.34
N VAL A 215 -9.48 6.76 -5.34
CA VAL A 215 -10.11 6.28 -6.58
C VAL A 215 -10.94 7.35 -7.31
N ASP A 216 -11.24 8.46 -6.63
CA ASP A 216 -12.07 9.57 -7.11
C ASP A 216 -11.26 10.71 -7.76
N SER A 217 -9.98 10.48 -8.08
CA SER A 217 -9.08 11.52 -8.59
C SER A 217 -9.63 12.26 -9.82
N ALA A 218 -10.16 11.53 -10.81
CA ALA A 218 -10.77 12.11 -12.00
C ALA A 218 -11.94 13.06 -11.67
N TYR A 219 -12.76 12.69 -10.69
CA TYR A 219 -13.87 13.51 -10.23
C TYR A 219 -13.39 14.74 -9.45
N ARG A 220 -12.38 14.59 -8.59
CA ARG A 220 -11.76 15.74 -7.89
C ARG A 220 -11.18 16.75 -8.87
N ILE A 221 -10.49 16.30 -9.92
CA ILE A 221 -9.97 17.17 -10.98
C ILE A 221 -11.12 17.89 -11.71
N LEU A 222 -12.20 17.18 -12.03
CA LEU A 222 -13.39 17.80 -12.65
C LEU A 222 -13.94 18.93 -11.77
N ARG A 223 -14.11 18.70 -10.46
CA ARG A 223 -14.62 19.72 -9.53
C ARG A 223 -13.74 20.97 -9.45
N LEU A 224 -12.43 20.81 -9.63
CA LEU A 224 -11.48 21.92 -9.57
C LEU A 224 -11.40 22.70 -10.89
N THR A 225 -11.56 22.02 -12.03
CA THR A 225 -11.24 22.57 -13.35
C THR A 225 -12.46 22.96 -14.17
N HIS A 226 -13.60 22.27 -13.97
CA HIS A 226 -14.76 22.42 -14.82
C HIS A 226 -15.65 23.60 -14.39
N ARG A 227 -16.10 24.40 -15.36
CA ARG A 227 -16.84 25.66 -15.11
C ARG A 227 -18.11 25.47 -14.27
N THR A 228 -18.78 24.32 -14.40
CA THR A 228 -20.01 23.99 -13.67
C THR A 228 -19.80 23.79 -12.16
N TYR A 229 -18.56 23.67 -11.70
CA TYR A 229 -18.20 23.52 -10.29
C TYR A 229 -17.45 24.73 -9.71
N LYS A 230 -17.09 25.72 -10.55
CA LYS A 230 -16.21 26.86 -10.18
C LYS A 230 -16.81 27.81 -9.13
N HIS A 231 -18.12 27.78 -8.91
CA HIS A 231 -18.83 28.63 -7.95
C HIS A 231 -19.10 27.95 -6.59
N ILE A 232 -18.75 26.68 -6.45
CA ILE A 232 -18.90 25.96 -5.18
C ILE A 232 -17.60 26.14 -4.43
N SER A 233 -17.62 26.89 -3.33
CA SER A 233 -16.46 27.03 -2.44
C SER A 233 -15.98 25.63 -2.07
N SER A 234 -14.83 25.26 -2.61
CA SER A 234 -14.26 23.96 -2.39
C SER A 234 -13.75 23.95 -0.94
N ASN A 235 -14.59 23.50 -0.01
CA ASN A 235 -14.14 23.05 1.31
C ASN A 235 -13.35 21.75 1.10
N VAL A 236 -12.24 21.85 0.40
CA VAL A 236 -11.18 20.83 0.38
C VAL A 236 -10.52 20.97 1.74
N HIS A 237 -11.12 20.34 2.74
CA HIS A 237 -10.39 19.99 3.94
C HIS A 237 -9.34 18.97 3.49
N SER A 238 -8.22 19.47 3.00
CA SER A 238 -7.00 18.71 2.91
C SER A 238 -6.73 18.24 4.32
N GLY A 239 -6.86 16.94 4.56
CA GLY A 239 -6.34 16.31 5.76
C GLY A 239 -4.90 16.79 5.90
N ARG A 240 -4.68 17.71 6.85
CA ARG A 240 -3.36 18.14 7.27
C ARG A 240 -2.60 16.85 7.52
N ARG A 241 -1.58 16.60 6.70
CA ARG A 241 -0.56 15.60 7.02
C ARG A 241 -0.08 15.94 8.43
N PRO A 242 -0.20 15.05 9.43
CA PRO A 242 0.61 15.22 10.61
C PRO A 242 2.04 15.02 10.15
N THR A 243 2.75 16.13 9.94
CA THR A 243 4.20 16.12 10.04
C THR A 243 4.51 15.73 11.48
N SER A 244 4.72 14.43 11.69
CA SER A 244 5.49 13.94 12.82
C SER A 244 6.89 14.53 12.66
N ALA A 245 7.10 15.68 13.28
CA ALA A 245 8.43 16.17 13.62
C ALA A 245 9.03 15.12 14.56
N ILE A 246 9.97 14.32 14.04
CA ILE A 246 10.91 13.60 14.87
C ILE A 246 11.92 14.65 15.31
N SER A 247 11.82 15.03 16.59
CA SER A 247 12.90 15.69 17.31
C SER A 247 14.09 14.75 17.38
N LEU A 248 15.24 15.24 16.92
CA LEU A 248 16.54 15.00 17.55
C LEU A 248 17.17 16.37 17.80
#